data_AF-A0A0F6YT20-F1
#
_entry.id   AF-A0A0F6YT20-F1
#
_cell.length_a   1.000
_cell.length_b   1.000
_cell.length_c   1.000
_cell.angle_alpha   90.00
_cell.angle_beta   90.00
_cell.angle_gamma   90.00
#
_symmetry.space_group_name_H-M   'P 1'
#
loop_
_entity.id
_entity.type
_entity.pdbx_description
1 polymer ?
#
loop_
_entity_poly.entity_id
_entity_poly.type
_entity_poly.pdbx_seq_one_letter_code
_entity_poly.pdbx_strand_id
1 'polypeptide(L)'
;MRLVFTLFISFVLGVSCVSAQDFPLQFADANGNIIADGTELTLDQPTVEVSEFDDAIMILSGVFVLNTTANDVNCGTEYSITQISNGDLQTCFPSSCIQRNKVGSWTSEVGVIHGNELKNMQTEWIPQDAGTLNAEFRLLKYKLNPVTNKYTVESNGPLIKMHFVYDPAAIRALDSEASDIASVAYYSLDGRRVASPTHGIYMMKVTYTNGRTVTTKHLF
;
A
#
# COMPACT_ATOMS: atom_id res chain seq x y z
N MET A 1 -13.25 20.17 6.64
CA MET A 1 -13.45 19.57 5.29
C MET A 1 -12.46 18.43 5.18
N ARG A 2 -12.93 17.20 4.94
CA ARG A 2 -12.11 15.99 4.82
C ARG A 2 -11.64 15.87 3.37
N LEU A 3 -10.35 16.01 3.10
CA LEU A 3 -9.75 15.78 1.79
C LEU A 3 -9.14 14.38 1.82
N VAL A 4 -9.85 13.41 1.24
CA VAL A 4 -9.36 12.04 1.10
C VAL A 4 -8.74 11.91 -0.29
N PHE A 5 -7.41 11.95 -0.35
CA PHE A 5 -6.65 11.66 -1.57
C PHE A 5 -6.54 10.15 -1.74
N THR A 6 -6.96 9.65 -2.91
CA THR A 6 -7.07 8.20 -3.21
C THR A 6 -5.79 7.69 -3.87
N LEU A 7 -5.25 6.61 -3.29
CA LEU A 7 -4.06 5.84 -3.69
C LEU A 7 -4.07 5.39 -5.17
N PHE A 8 -3.02 5.70 -5.92
CA PHE A 8 -2.66 5.02 -7.17
C PHE A 8 -1.35 4.25 -6.97
N ILE A 9 -1.41 2.92 -7.07
CA ILE A 9 -0.21 2.07 -7.13
C ILE A 9 0.19 1.96 -8.61
N SER A 10 1.30 2.56 -9.00
CA SER A 10 1.86 2.38 -10.34
C SER A 10 2.76 1.14 -10.34
N PHE A 11 2.30 0.07 -10.97
CA PHE A 11 3.12 -1.13 -11.20
C PHE A 11 4.02 -0.89 -12.42
N VAL A 12 5.33 -0.75 -12.21
CA VAL A 12 6.27 -0.89 -13.33
C VAL A 12 6.37 -2.39 -13.63
N LEU A 13 5.83 -2.81 -14.77
CA LEU A 13 5.89 -4.21 -15.23
C LEU A 13 7.35 -4.60 -15.55
N GLY A 14 8.11 -4.95 -14.51
CA GLY A 14 9.31 -5.75 -14.65
C GLY A 14 8.93 -7.17 -15.02
N VAL A 15 9.61 -7.78 -15.99
CA VAL A 15 9.44 -9.20 -16.33
C VAL A 15 9.85 -10.03 -15.11
N SER A 16 8.86 -10.40 -14.31
CA SER A 16 9.00 -11.33 -13.20
C SER A 16 8.60 -12.72 -13.70
N CYS A 17 9.48 -13.69 -13.55
CA CYS A 17 9.14 -15.08 -13.76
C CYS A 17 8.10 -15.44 -12.70
N VAL A 18 6.84 -15.67 -13.13
CA VAL A 18 5.78 -16.25 -12.29
C VAL A 18 6.18 -17.70 -12.00
N SER A 19 7.05 -17.87 -11.01
CA SER A 19 7.12 -19.10 -10.25
C SER A 19 5.95 -19.02 -9.29
N ALA A 20 4.90 -19.81 -9.55
CA ALA A 20 3.96 -20.16 -8.50
C ALA A 20 4.76 -20.92 -7.44
N GLN A 21 5.40 -20.22 -6.51
CA GLN A 21 6.05 -20.85 -5.38
C GLN A 21 4.95 -21.56 -4.59
N ASP A 22 5.17 -22.82 -4.20
CA ASP A 22 4.32 -23.62 -3.29
C ASP A 22 4.20 -23.02 -1.87
N PHE A 23 4.43 -21.71 -1.73
CA PHE A 23 4.35 -20.96 -0.50
C PHE A 23 2.89 -20.50 -0.25
N PRO A 24 2.34 -20.70 0.95
CA PRO A 24 0.90 -20.56 1.20
C PRO A 24 0.42 -19.10 1.30
N LEU A 25 1.33 -18.12 1.26
CA LEU A 25 0.99 -16.70 1.30
C LEU A 25 1.50 -15.99 0.06
N GLN A 26 0.73 -15.04 -0.44
CA GLN A 26 1.12 -14.23 -1.59
C GLN A 26 0.89 -12.76 -1.28
N PHE A 27 1.76 -11.88 -1.76
CA PHE A 27 1.42 -10.46 -1.79
C PHE A 27 0.26 -10.25 -2.77
N ALA A 28 -0.65 -9.34 -2.43
CA ALA A 28 -1.82 -9.06 -3.24
C ALA A 28 -2.22 -7.59 -3.14
N ASP A 29 -3.04 -7.13 -4.08
CA ASP A 29 -3.76 -5.87 -3.95
C ASP A 29 -5.05 -6.03 -3.10
N ALA A 30 -5.78 -4.94 -2.89
CA ALA A 30 -7.02 -4.93 -2.12
C ALA A 30 -8.16 -5.79 -2.72
N ASN A 31 -8.06 -6.20 -3.99
CA ASN A 31 -9.03 -7.07 -4.65
C ASN A 31 -8.59 -8.55 -4.62
N GLY A 32 -7.43 -8.84 -4.02
CA GLY A 32 -6.86 -10.18 -3.99
C GLY A 32 -6.10 -10.57 -5.27
N ASN A 33 -5.80 -9.62 -6.17
CA ASN A 33 -4.94 -9.91 -7.31
C ASN A 33 -3.50 -10.09 -6.83
N ILE A 34 -2.86 -11.18 -7.25
CA ILE A 34 -1.51 -11.53 -6.82
C ILE A 34 -0.48 -10.52 -7.36
N ILE A 35 0.36 -10.01 -6.47
CA ILE A 35 1.56 -9.25 -6.80
C ILE A 35 2.71 -10.26 -6.91
N ALA A 36 3.31 -10.34 -8.09
CA ALA A 36 4.32 -11.34 -8.38
C ALA A 36 5.59 -11.16 -7.55
N ASP A 37 6.27 -12.27 -7.25
CA ASP A 37 7.60 -12.27 -6.63
C ASP A 37 8.59 -11.43 -7.45
N GLY A 38 9.40 -10.63 -6.77
CA GLY A 38 10.34 -9.68 -7.34
C GLY A 38 9.73 -8.38 -7.88
N THR A 39 8.42 -8.15 -7.73
CA THR A 39 7.79 -6.91 -8.19
C THR A 39 8.36 -5.69 -7.46
N GLU A 40 8.67 -4.64 -8.21
CA GLU A 40 9.04 -3.32 -7.69
C GLU A 40 7.83 -2.39 -7.80
N LEU A 41 7.40 -1.84 -6.66
CA LEU A 41 6.25 -0.96 -6.53
C LEU A 41 6.73 0.48 -6.33
N THR A 42 6.20 1.41 -7.11
CA THR A 42 6.37 2.85 -6.85
C THR A 42 5.11 3.40 -6.20
N LEU A 43 5.30 4.06 -5.06
CA LEU A 43 4.26 4.56 -4.16
C LEU A 43 4.47 6.07 -4.01
N ASP A 44 3.88 6.84 -4.91
CA ASP A 44 4.18 8.27 -5.10
C ASP A 44 2.98 9.19 -4.79
N GLN A 45 1.89 8.64 -4.26
CA GLN A 45 0.71 9.41 -3.88
C GLN A 45 0.43 9.29 -2.39
N PRO A 46 0.49 10.41 -1.63
CA PRO A 46 0.10 10.38 -0.23
C PRO A 46 -1.39 10.14 -0.09
N THR A 47 -1.73 9.23 0.80
CA THR A 47 -3.05 9.18 1.40
C THR A 47 -3.00 10.16 2.56
N VAL A 48 -3.57 11.35 2.39
CA VAL A 48 -3.76 12.26 3.52
C VAL A 48 -4.89 11.68 4.38
N GLU A 49 -4.55 10.76 5.28
CA GLU A 49 -5.36 10.52 6.45
C GLU A 49 -4.97 11.57 7.46
N VAL A 50 -5.77 12.65 7.51
CA VAL A 50 -5.72 13.57 8.64
C VAL A 50 -6.16 12.78 9.87
N SER A 51 -5.19 12.25 10.61
CA SER A 51 -5.48 11.58 11.88
C SER A 51 -6.09 12.60 12.83
N GLU A 52 -7.06 12.19 13.65
CA GLU A 52 -7.72 13.09 14.61
C GLU A 52 -6.76 13.58 15.73
N PHE A 53 -5.48 13.20 15.69
CA PHE A 53 -4.49 13.42 16.74
C PHE A 53 -3.18 14.08 16.30
N ASP A 54 -2.92 14.27 15.01
CA ASP A 54 -1.87 15.14 14.46
C ASP A 54 -1.95 15.13 12.93
N ASP A 55 -1.63 16.26 12.31
CA ASP A 55 -1.65 16.50 10.85
C ASP A 55 -0.50 15.74 10.12
N ALA A 56 -0.43 14.42 10.27
CA ALA A 56 0.60 13.59 9.66
C ALA A 56 0.20 13.15 8.23
N ILE A 57 1.07 13.41 7.25
CA ILE A 57 0.94 12.87 5.90
C ILE A 57 1.44 11.43 5.91
N MET A 58 0.70 10.51 5.29
CA MET A 58 1.09 9.10 5.18
C MET A 58 1.02 8.66 3.71
N ILE A 59 1.97 7.83 3.29
CA ILE A 59 1.95 7.16 1.99
C ILE A 59 1.75 5.67 2.27
N LEU A 60 0.53 5.18 2.04
CA LEU A 60 0.17 3.78 2.26
C LEU A 60 0.73 2.90 1.14
N SER A 61 1.17 1.68 1.47
CA SER A 61 1.63 0.72 0.46
C SER A 61 0.48 0.16 -0.38
N GLY A 62 -0.72 0.05 0.21
CA GLY A 62 -1.86 -0.65 -0.37
C GLY A 62 -1.62 -2.14 -0.63
N VAL A 63 -0.59 -2.72 -0.02
CA VAL A 63 -0.25 -4.13 -0.16
C VAL A 63 -0.94 -4.96 0.90
N PHE A 64 -1.52 -6.07 0.45
CA PHE A 64 -2.16 -7.09 1.26
C PHE A 64 -1.36 -8.40 1.17
N VAL A 65 -1.64 -9.31 2.09
CA VAL A 65 -1.16 -10.68 2.06
C VAL A 65 -2.37 -11.61 2.02
N LEU A 66 -2.44 -12.40 0.95
CA LEU A 66 -3.46 -13.43 0.77
C LEU A 66 -2.92 -14.77 1.24
N ASN A 67 -3.63 -15.44 2.14
CA ASN A 67 -3.44 -16.86 2.38
C ASN A 67 -4.18 -17.66 1.30
N THR A 68 -3.44 -18.37 0.46
CA THR A 68 -3.99 -19.13 -0.68
C THR A 68 -4.50 -20.52 -0.29
N THR A 69 -4.43 -20.85 1.01
CA THR A 69 -4.83 -22.14 1.56
C THR A 69 -6.03 -21.99 2.48
N ALA A 70 -6.74 -23.10 2.73
CA ALA A 70 -7.82 -23.13 3.71
C ALA A 70 -7.35 -23.22 5.18
N ASN A 71 -6.05 -23.34 5.42
CA ASN A 71 -5.48 -23.53 6.77
C ASN A 71 -4.82 -22.26 7.27
N ASP A 72 -4.79 -22.10 8.59
CA ASP A 72 -4.06 -21.01 9.25
C ASP A 72 -2.54 -21.15 9.03
N VAL A 73 -1.87 -20.02 8.79
CA VAL A 73 -0.42 -19.95 8.58
C VAL A 73 0.19 -19.03 9.62
N ASN A 74 1.14 -19.56 10.41
CA ASN A 74 2.01 -18.72 11.23
C ASN A 74 3.00 -18.02 10.32
N CYS A 75 3.05 -16.69 10.35
CA CYS A 75 3.86 -15.90 9.45
C CYS A 75 4.52 -14.72 10.12
N GLY A 76 5.44 -14.11 9.39
CA GLY A 76 6.02 -12.81 9.69
C GLY A 76 6.59 -12.21 8.41
N THR A 77 7.24 -11.06 8.53
CA THR A 77 7.87 -10.38 7.41
C THR A 77 9.29 -10.01 7.78
N GLU A 78 10.24 -10.41 6.93
CA GLU A 78 11.56 -9.81 6.91
C GLU A 78 11.50 -8.56 6.04
N TYR A 79 12.03 -7.45 6.53
CA TYR A 79 12.08 -6.22 5.74
C TYR A 79 13.38 -5.46 5.95
N SER A 80 13.85 -4.84 4.88
CA SER A 80 15.08 -4.04 4.88
C SER A 80 14.84 -2.67 4.29
N ILE A 81 15.14 -1.62 5.05
CA ILE A 81 15.17 -0.24 4.54
C ILE A 81 16.55 -0.05 3.94
N THR A 82 16.62 0.19 2.63
CA THR A 82 17.86 0.43 1.90
C THR A 82 18.14 1.92 1.73
N GLN A 83 17.11 2.75 1.79
CA GLN A 83 17.20 4.20 1.77
C GLN A 83 16.01 4.81 2.52
N ILE A 84 16.27 5.86 3.30
CA ILE A 84 15.21 6.69 3.89
C ILE A 84 15.72 8.13 4.00
N SER A 85 15.02 9.08 3.36
CA SER A 85 15.38 10.49 3.43
C SER A 85 15.00 11.12 4.76
N ASN A 86 13.81 10.82 5.27
CA ASN A 86 13.24 11.37 6.51
C ASN A 86 12.03 10.52 6.96
N GLY A 87 11.45 10.85 8.11
CA GLY A 87 10.23 10.22 8.60
C GLY A 87 10.40 8.77 9.06
N ASP A 88 9.28 8.06 9.14
CA ASP A 88 9.21 6.70 9.68
C ASP A 88 8.51 5.75 8.70
N LEU A 89 9.11 4.58 8.46
CA LEU A 89 8.39 3.44 7.90
C LEU A 89 7.65 2.74 9.04
N GLN A 90 6.32 2.75 9.00
CA GLN A 90 5.48 1.96 9.87
C GLN A 90 5.02 0.68 9.15
N THR A 91 4.97 -0.44 9.86
CA THR A 91 4.36 -1.68 9.38
C THR A 91 3.62 -2.35 10.52
N CYS A 92 2.32 -2.59 10.33
CA CYS A 92 1.42 -3.21 11.31
C CYS A 92 1.06 -4.65 10.91
N PHE A 93 2.06 -5.44 10.58
CA PHE A 93 1.86 -6.81 10.08
C PHE A 93 2.88 -7.78 10.69
N PRO A 94 2.46 -9.03 10.99
CA PRO A 94 1.10 -9.58 10.89
C PRO A 94 0.20 -9.29 12.10
N SER A 95 0.75 -8.79 13.21
CA SER A 95 0.02 -8.62 14.48
C SER A 95 0.39 -7.36 15.27
N SER A 96 1.57 -6.78 15.05
CA SER A 96 2.04 -5.60 15.79
C SER A 96 2.58 -4.51 14.87
N CYS A 97 2.46 -3.26 15.30
CA CYS A 97 2.97 -2.08 14.61
C CYS A 97 4.39 -1.78 15.05
N ILE A 98 5.29 -1.66 14.07
CA ILE A 98 6.69 -1.31 14.30
C ILE A 98 7.05 -0.14 13.39
N GLN A 99 7.76 0.84 13.96
CA GLN A 99 8.32 1.98 13.24
C GLN A 99 9.85 1.87 13.13
N ARG A 100 10.37 2.25 11.96
CA ARG A 100 11.80 2.31 11.66
C ARG A 100 12.11 3.55 10.81
N ASN A 101 13.14 4.29 11.21
CA ASN A 101 13.55 5.56 10.59
C ASN A 101 15.02 5.59 10.14
N LYS A 102 15.64 4.42 10.00
CA LYS A 102 17.04 4.29 9.58
C LYS A 102 17.18 3.13 8.62
N VAL A 103 18.27 3.08 7.88
CA VAL A 103 18.67 1.94 7.05
C VAL A 103 19.01 0.74 7.94
N GLY A 104 18.65 -0.46 7.48
CA GLY A 104 18.87 -1.71 8.22
C GLY A 104 17.91 -2.82 7.82
N SER A 105 18.00 -3.95 8.53
CA SER A 105 17.16 -5.12 8.31
C SER A 105 16.51 -5.56 9.62
N TRP A 106 15.25 -5.95 9.56
CA TRP A 106 14.46 -6.40 10.70
C TRP A 106 13.53 -7.54 10.30
N THR A 107 12.99 -8.19 11.33
CA THR A 107 11.91 -9.16 11.19
C THR A 107 10.77 -8.71 12.08
N SER A 108 9.54 -8.82 11.60
CA SER A 108 8.35 -8.60 12.40
C SER A 108 8.23 -9.65 13.50
N GLU A 109 7.33 -9.41 14.45
CA GLU A 109 6.85 -10.49 15.31
C GLU A 109 6.08 -11.52 14.48
N VAL A 110 5.95 -12.73 15.03
CA VAL A 110 5.16 -13.80 14.42
C VAL A 110 3.68 -13.55 14.73
N GLY A 111 2.84 -13.73 13.72
CA GLY A 111 1.39 -13.73 13.84
C GLY A 111 0.76 -14.84 13.01
N VAL A 112 -0.57 -14.82 12.92
CA VAL A 112 -1.34 -15.79 12.15
C VAL A 112 -2.11 -15.06 11.07
N ILE A 113 -2.17 -15.65 9.88
CA ILE A 113 -3.15 -15.33 8.85
C ILE A 113 -4.04 -16.55 8.67
N HIS A 114 -5.35 -16.33 8.79
CA HIS A 114 -6.33 -17.38 8.70
C HIS A 114 -6.50 -17.89 7.26
N GLY A 115 -7.04 -19.09 7.11
CA GLY A 115 -7.30 -19.67 5.80
C GLY A 115 -8.13 -18.76 4.89
N ASN A 116 -7.68 -18.55 3.65
CA ASN A 116 -8.29 -17.67 2.64
C ASN A 116 -8.40 -16.19 3.04
N GLU A 117 -7.76 -15.75 4.14
CA GLU A 117 -7.77 -14.35 4.57
C GLU A 117 -6.93 -13.49 3.62
N LEU A 118 -7.48 -12.33 3.25
CA LEU A 118 -6.76 -11.24 2.60
C LEU A 118 -6.50 -10.14 3.65
N LYS A 119 -5.28 -10.08 4.18
CA LYS A 119 -4.92 -9.20 5.28
C LYS A 119 -4.12 -8.00 4.80
N ASN A 120 -4.54 -6.79 5.16
CA ASN A 120 -3.78 -5.58 4.86
C ASN A 120 -2.45 -5.60 5.63
N MET A 121 -1.33 -5.29 4.97
CA MET A 121 -0.04 -5.15 5.66
C MET A 121 0.02 -3.89 6.53
N GLN A 122 -0.80 -2.88 6.21
CA GLN A 122 -0.79 -1.59 6.89
C GLN A 122 0.65 -1.06 7.00
N THR A 123 1.36 -1.14 5.88
CA THR A 123 2.70 -0.58 5.72
C THR A 123 2.57 0.80 5.12
N GLU A 124 3.24 1.77 5.72
CA GLU A 124 3.14 3.16 5.33
C GLU A 124 4.44 3.91 5.63
N TRP A 125 4.75 4.89 4.78
CA TRP A 125 5.78 5.86 5.08
C TRP A 125 5.14 7.14 5.57
N ILE A 126 5.62 7.65 6.70
CA ILE A 126 5.16 8.90 7.33
C ILE A 126 6.27 9.94 7.11
N PRO A 127 6.32 10.62 5.94
CA PRO A 127 7.35 11.60 5.66
C PRO A 127 7.20 12.86 6.53
N GLN A 128 8.32 13.46 6.89
CA GLN A 128 8.38 14.78 7.54
C GLN A 128 8.66 15.90 6.52
N ASP A 129 9.29 15.59 5.40
CA ASP A 129 9.57 16.51 4.29
C ASP A 129 9.72 15.72 2.98
N ALA A 130 9.82 16.43 1.85
CA ALA A 130 10.08 15.85 0.54
C ALA A 130 11.23 14.83 0.57
N GLY A 131 11.06 13.70 -0.13
CA GLY A 131 12.08 12.68 -0.14
C GLY A 131 11.60 11.33 -0.65
N THR A 132 12.39 10.31 -0.36
CA THR A 132 12.10 8.94 -0.78
C THR A 132 12.42 7.93 0.32
N LEU A 133 11.75 6.78 0.25
CA LEU A 133 12.05 5.61 1.05
C LEU A 133 12.06 4.38 0.16
N ASN A 134 13.13 3.59 0.22
CA ASN A 134 13.24 2.30 -0.46
C ASN A 134 13.30 1.19 0.58
N ALA A 135 12.42 0.20 0.44
CA ALA A 135 12.40 -0.98 1.31
C ALA A 135 12.10 -2.26 0.53
N GLU A 136 12.67 -3.37 1.00
CA GLU A 136 12.37 -4.71 0.51
C GLU A 136 11.60 -5.47 1.58
N PHE A 137 10.58 -6.25 1.19
CA PHE A 137 9.75 -7.04 2.09
C PHE A 137 9.67 -8.48 1.60
N ARG A 138 9.91 -9.45 2.49
CA ARG A 138 9.80 -10.88 2.22
C ARG A 138 8.89 -11.55 3.24
N LEU A 139 7.93 -12.33 2.76
CA LEU A 139 7.08 -13.14 3.64
C LEU A 139 7.85 -14.32 4.21
N LEU A 140 7.64 -14.61 5.48
CA LEU A 140 8.21 -15.75 6.18
C LEU A 140 7.09 -16.65 6.70
N LYS A 141 7.24 -17.97 6.54
CA LYS A 141 6.40 -18.95 7.21
C LYS A 141 7.13 -19.46 8.43
N TYR A 142 6.43 -19.59 9.54
CA TYR A 142 6.97 -20.10 10.79
C TYR A 142 6.36 -21.44 11.16
N LYS A 143 7.18 -22.25 11.83
CA LYS A 143 6.75 -23.47 12.51
C LYS A 143 6.83 -23.25 14.02
N LEU A 144 5.75 -23.57 14.72
CA LEU A 144 5.73 -23.62 16.18
C LEU A 144 6.30 -24.96 16.66
N ASN A 145 7.29 -24.92 17.54
CA ASN A 145 7.68 -26.09 18.32
C ASN A 145 6.73 -26.24 19.51
N PRO A 146 5.89 -27.29 19.58
CA PRO A 146 4.88 -27.44 20.63
C PRO A 146 5.46 -27.77 22.01
N VAL A 147 6.74 -28.17 22.08
CA VAL A 147 7.43 -28.50 23.34
C VAL A 147 8.05 -27.24 23.94
N THR A 148 8.66 -26.39 23.12
CA THR A 148 9.36 -25.18 23.59
C THR A 148 8.55 -23.90 23.45
N ASN A 149 7.40 -23.95 22.76
CA ASN A 149 6.61 -22.80 22.35
C ASN A 149 7.41 -21.72 21.61
N LYS A 150 8.47 -22.13 20.89
CA LYS A 150 9.30 -21.25 20.07
C LYS A 150 8.94 -21.37 18.60
N TYR A 151 8.87 -20.24 17.93
CA TYR A 151 8.75 -20.16 16.48
C TYR A 151 10.12 -20.18 15.82
N THR A 152 10.25 -20.92 14.73
CA THR A 152 11.41 -20.92 13.84
C THR A 152 10.94 -20.72 12.40
N VAL A 153 11.71 -19.99 11.60
CA VAL A 153 11.43 -19.85 10.17
C VAL A 153 11.45 -21.24 9.53
N GLU A 154 10.34 -21.62 8.89
CA GLU A 154 10.18 -22.86 8.16
C GLU A 154 10.57 -22.69 6.69
N SER A 155 10.12 -21.59 6.08
CA SER A 155 10.43 -21.27 4.69
C SER A 155 10.31 -19.78 4.39
N ASN A 156 11.03 -19.36 3.35
CA ASN A 156 10.98 -18.02 2.78
C ASN A 156 9.96 -18.01 1.63
N GLY A 157 9.12 -16.99 1.60
CA GLY A 157 8.15 -16.76 0.55
C GLY A 157 8.57 -15.67 -0.43
N PRO A 158 7.60 -15.08 -1.17
CA PRO A 158 7.89 -14.04 -2.15
C PRO A 158 8.48 -12.80 -1.50
N LEU A 159 9.21 -12.03 -2.31
CA LEU A 159 9.79 -10.73 -2.01
C LEU A 159 9.22 -9.66 -2.95
N ILE A 160 8.95 -8.47 -2.42
CA ILE A 160 8.64 -7.28 -3.21
C ILE A 160 9.53 -6.12 -2.77
N LYS A 161 9.72 -5.15 -3.65
CA LYS A 161 10.38 -3.88 -3.33
C LYS A 161 9.37 -2.75 -3.38
N MET A 162 9.45 -1.84 -2.42
CA MET A 162 8.60 -0.69 -2.30
C MET A 162 9.45 0.58 -2.34
N HIS A 163 9.10 1.47 -3.26
CA HIS A 163 9.74 2.75 -3.49
C HIS A 163 8.74 3.86 -3.21
N PHE A 164 8.78 4.41 -2.00
CA PHE A 164 7.93 5.53 -1.60
C PHE A 164 8.55 6.85 -2.02
N VAL A 165 7.73 7.76 -2.53
CA VAL A 165 8.13 9.09 -2.98
C VAL A 165 7.16 10.12 -2.42
N TYR A 166 7.69 11.17 -1.80
CA TYR A 166 6.93 12.31 -1.34
C TYR A 166 7.50 13.58 -1.94
N ASP A 167 6.68 14.29 -2.71
CA ASP A 167 6.98 15.61 -3.24
C ASP A 167 5.81 16.57 -2.97
N PRO A 168 5.90 17.46 -1.95
CA PRO A 168 4.87 18.44 -1.64
C PRO A 168 4.61 19.44 -2.78
N ALA A 169 5.56 19.67 -3.69
CA ALA A 169 5.36 20.59 -4.82
C ALA A 169 4.47 19.99 -5.92
N ALA A 170 4.62 18.69 -6.19
CA ALA A 170 3.76 17.95 -7.10
C ALA A 170 2.30 17.92 -6.61
N ILE A 171 2.09 17.94 -5.29
CA ILE A 171 0.77 17.96 -4.65
C ILE A 171 0.15 19.36 -4.67
N ARG A 172 0.93 20.42 -4.42
CA ARG A 172 0.44 21.82 -4.48
C ARG A 172 -0.06 22.24 -5.86
N ALA A 173 0.46 21.64 -6.94
CA ALA A 173 -0.05 21.85 -8.29
C ALA A 173 -1.50 21.34 -8.50
N LEU A 174 -2.05 20.54 -7.58
CA LEU A 174 -3.44 20.11 -7.57
C LEU A 174 -4.35 21.06 -6.76
N ASP A 175 -3.81 21.74 -5.73
CA ASP A 175 -4.54 22.66 -4.85
C ASP A 175 -4.56 24.11 -5.38
N SER A 176 -3.57 24.55 -6.17
CA SER A 176 -3.49 25.92 -6.69
C SER A 176 -4.46 26.24 -7.84
N GLU A 177 -5.23 25.28 -8.33
CA GLU A 177 -6.08 25.40 -9.54
C GLU A 177 -7.59 25.37 -9.23
N ALA A 178 -8.00 25.56 -7.97
CA ALA A 178 -9.43 25.62 -7.61
C ALA A 178 -10.19 26.74 -8.35
N SER A 179 -9.49 27.80 -8.77
CA SER A 179 -10.02 28.89 -9.61
C SER A 179 -10.15 28.55 -11.11
N ASP A 180 -9.60 27.42 -11.56
CA ASP A 180 -9.47 27.04 -12.97
C ASP A 180 -10.27 25.77 -13.34
N ILE A 181 -11.23 25.37 -12.50
CA ILE A 181 -12.13 24.24 -12.79
C ILE A 181 -13.24 24.71 -13.73
N ALA A 182 -13.26 24.19 -14.96
CA ALA A 182 -14.32 24.46 -15.93
C ALA A 182 -15.56 23.57 -15.73
N SER A 183 -15.36 22.29 -15.37
CA SER A 183 -16.48 21.38 -15.07
C SER A 183 -16.07 20.16 -14.26
N VAL A 184 -17.05 19.61 -13.52
CA VAL A 184 -16.94 18.33 -12.81
C VAL A 184 -18.03 17.40 -13.34
N ALA A 185 -17.68 16.14 -13.61
CA ALA A 185 -18.61 15.11 -14.03
C ALA A 185 -18.35 13.81 -13.27
N TYR A 186 -19.41 13.08 -12.94
CA TYR A 186 -19.31 11.80 -12.25
C TYR A 186 -19.67 10.67 -13.20
N TYR A 187 -19.00 9.53 -13.04
CA TYR A 187 -19.23 8.33 -13.81
C TYR A 187 -19.27 7.12 -12.87
N SER A 188 -20.13 6.15 -13.15
CA SER A 188 -20.03 4.83 -12.52
C SER A 188 -18.78 4.09 -13.01
N LEU A 189 -18.40 3.02 -12.32
CA LEU A 189 -17.20 2.24 -12.65
C LEU A 189 -17.27 1.55 -14.02
N ASP A 190 -18.47 1.35 -14.58
CA ASP A 190 -18.68 0.88 -15.95
C ASP A 190 -18.60 2.01 -17.01
N GLY A 191 -18.23 3.22 -16.61
CA GLY A 191 -17.99 4.37 -17.50
C GLY A 191 -19.24 5.17 -17.87
N ARG A 192 -20.41 4.90 -17.29
CA ARG A 192 -21.63 5.68 -17.55
C ARG A 192 -21.63 6.96 -16.73
N ARG A 193 -21.94 8.10 -17.37
CA ARG A 193 -22.07 9.38 -16.65
C ARG A 193 -23.30 9.34 -15.73
N VAL A 194 -23.13 9.78 -14.49
CA VAL A 194 -24.20 9.89 -13.50
C VAL A 194 -24.40 11.36 -13.10
N ALA A 195 -25.63 11.71 -12.74
CA ALA A 195 -25.99 13.08 -12.37
C ALA A 195 -25.35 13.49 -11.03
N SER A 196 -25.42 12.60 -10.04
CA SER A 196 -24.77 12.76 -8.74
C SER A 196 -24.50 11.39 -8.12
N PRO A 197 -23.35 11.20 -7.47
CA PRO A 197 -23.11 10.03 -6.63
C PRO A 197 -24.12 9.97 -5.48
N THR A 198 -24.64 8.79 -5.16
CA THR A 198 -25.55 8.61 -4.00
C THR A 198 -24.97 7.70 -2.95
N HIS A 199 -24.39 6.57 -3.34
CA HIS A 199 -23.71 5.61 -2.46
C HIS A 199 -22.73 4.77 -3.29
N GLY A 200 -21.53 4.52 -2.77
CA GLY A 200 -20.54 3.66 -3.41
C GLY A 200 -19.54 4.42 -4.26
N ILE A 201 -18.79 3.70 -5.10
CA ILE A 201 -17.62 4.27 -5.77
C ILE A 201 -17.95 4.81 -7.16
N TYR A 202 -17.55 6.05 -7.42
CA TYR A 202 -17.72 6.76 -8.69
C TYR A 202 -16.41 7.38 -9.17
N MET A 203 -16.25 7.52 -10.46
CA MET A 203 -15.16 8.27 -11.08
C MET A 203 -15.58 9.74 -11.20
N MET A 204 -14.85 10.65 -10.55
CA MET A 204 -14.97 12.09 -10.74
C MET A 204 -13.98 12.52 -11.82
N LYS A 205 -14.49 13.12 -12.89
CA LYS A 205 -13.67 13.77 -13.91
C LYS A 205 -13.75 15.27 -13.72
N VAL A 206 -12.61 15.89 -13.48
CA VAL A 206 -12.44 17.34 -13.43
C VAL A 206 -11.83 17.79 -14.74
N THR A 207 -12.45 18.77 -15.38
CA THR A 207 -11.91 19.44 -16.57
C THR A 207 -11.57 20.88 -16.20
N TYR A 208 -10.35 21.30 -16.49
CA TYR A 208 -9.86 22.63 -16.22
C TYR A 208 -10.10 23.57 -17.40
N THR A 209 -10.08 24.88 -17.16
CA THR A 209 -10.26 25.95 -18.16
C THR A 209 -9.23 25.88 -19.29
N ASN A 210 -8.03 25.37 -19.00
CA ASN A 210 -6.95 25.12 -19.95
C ASN A 210 -7.14 23.84 -20.81
N GLY A 211 -8.25 23.11 -20.64
CA GLY A 211 -8.57 21.89 -21.39
C GLY A 211 -7.93 20.60 -20.85
N ARG A 212 -7.12 20.68 -19.79
CA ARG A 212 -6.62 19.50 -19.08
C ARG A 212 -7.78 18.76 -18.41
N THR A 213 -7.71 17.43 -18.39
CA THR A 213 -8.68 16.61 -17.65
C THR A 213 -7.97 15.69 -16.67
N VAL A 214 -8.49 15.62 -15.45
CA VAL A 214 -8.04 14.71 -14.39
C VAL A 214 -9.22 13.82 -14.02
N THR A 215 -8.99 12.51 -13.88
CA THR A 215 -10.04 11.57 -13.46
C THR A 215 -9.59 10.87 -12.19
N THR A 216 -10.39 10.97 -11.14
CA THR A 216 -10.14 10.41 -9.81
C THR A 216 -11.30 9.49 -9.41
N LYS A 217 -11.02 8.47 -8.60
CA LYS A 217 -12.05 7.57 -8.06
C LYS A 217 -12.42 8.03 -6.66
N HIS A 218 -13.72 8.16 -6.37
CA HIS A 218 -14.26 8.70 -5.13
C HIS A 218 -15.33 7.77 -4.56
N LEU A 219 -15.22 7.44 -3.28
CA LEU A 219 -16.29 6.78 -2.53
C LEU A 219 -17.23 7.85 -1.97
N PHE A 220 -18.53 7.70 -2.23
CA PHE A 220 -19.60 8.59 -1.75
C PHE A 220 -20.56 7.84 -0.82
#